data_AF-A0A0W1KK27-F1
#
_entry.id   AF-A0A0W1KK27-F1
#
_cell.length_a   1.000
_cell.length_b   1.000
_cell.length_c   1.000
_cell.angle_alpha   90.00
_cell.angle_beta   90.00
_cell.angle_gamma   90.00
#
_symmetry.space_group_name_H-M   'P 1'
#
loop_
_entity.id
_entity.type
_entity.pdbx_description
1 polymer ?
#
loop_
_entity_poly.entity_id
_entity_poly.type
_entity_poly.pdbx_seq_one_letter_code
_entity_poly.pdbx_strand_id
1 'polypeptide(L)'
;MATCTSATPVLSAVPTPAARATDPTVTSPAANPPEPTANPASFGWLPARGSDQLPSHITTSFEVMPPRNPQTAPKFWTTVKQLVDARPNFISVTYGAAGQDRRGARAVTEILARHVPTPPIAHLTCVGTSIEEITQIVTDYLDSGVRTFLALRGDPPLGKPGWTPADDALVRATDLIRLIREVD
;
A
#
# COMPACT_ATOMS: atom_id res chain seq x y z
N MET A 1 11.54 42.81 -43.55
CA MET A 1 12.81 42.23 -44.02
C MET A 1 13.58 41.72 -42.82
N ALA A 2 13.62 40.40 -42.65
CA ALA A 2 14.62 39.68 -41.85
C ALA A 2 14.45 38.20 -42.24
N THR A 3 15.31 37.76 -43.15
CA THR A 3 15.50 36.35 -43.53
C THR A 3 16.53 35.71 -42.62
N CYS A 4 16.64 34.38 -42.73
CA CYS A 4 17.67 33.47 -42.23
C CYS A 4 17.42 32.82 -40.87
N THR A 5 17.66 31.52 -40.65
CA THR A 5 17.92 30.36 -41.52
C THR A 5 17.71 29.14 -40.62
N SER A 6 16.96 28.16 -41.10
CA SER A 6 16.78 26.85 -40.46
C SER A 6 18.07 26.03 -40.54
N ALA A 7 18.50 25.46 -39.42
CA ALA A 7 19.56 24.44 -39.40
C ALA A 7 18.99 23.12 -38.87
N THR A 8 18.91 22.14 -39.76
CA THR A 8 18.53 20.75 -39.54
C THR A 8 19.71 19.99 -38.93
N PRO A 9 19.53 19.19 -37.86
CA PRO A 9 20.55 18.23 -37.47
C PRO A 9 20.43 16.93 -38.29
N VAL A 10 21.60 16.48 -38.75
CA VAL A 10 21.85 15.33 -39.62
C VAL A 10 21.62 14.02 -38.88
N LEU A 11 20.86 13.11 -39.51
CA LEU A 11 20.63 11.73 -39.06
C LEU A 11 21.95 10.94 -39.17
N SER A 12 22.47 10.41 -38.06
CA SER A 12 23.60 9.47 -38.09
C SER A 12 23.10 8.05 -38.35
N ALA A 13 23.64 7.41 -39.39
CA ALA A 13 23.31 6.06 -39.82
C ALA A 13 23.81 5.00 -38.80
N VAL A 14 22.96 4.03 -38.52
CA VAL A 14 23.27 2.82 -37.74
C VAL A 14 23.88 1.78 -38.70
N PRO A 15 25.06 1.18 -38.41
CA PRO A 15 25.58 0.09 -39.22
C PRO A 15 24.91 -1.25 -38.89
N THR A 16 24.44 -1.92 -39.93
CA THR A 16 23.95 -3.31 -39.95
C THR A 16 25.12 -4.29 -40.03
N PRO A 17 25.16 -5.38 -39.23
CA PRO A 17 25.98 -6.54 -39.56
C PRO A 17 25.14 -7.71 -40.10
N ALA A 18 25.50 -8.05 -41.34
CA ALA A 18 25.50 -9.32 -42.09
C ALA A 18 24.73 -10.58 -41.61
N ALA A 19 24.26 -11.30 -42.64
CA ALA A 19 23.51 -12.54 -42.57
C ALA A 19 24.34 -13.77 -42.08
N ARG A 20 23.66 -14.49 -41.19
CA ARG A 20 23.71 -15.90 -40.77
C ARG A 20 24.48 -16.91 -41.65
N ALA A 21 25.46 -17.60 -41.06
CA ALA A 21 25.89 -18.93 -41.48
C ALA A 21 25.07 -20.00 -40.73
N THR A 22 24.60 -21.01 -41.44
CA THR A 22 23.82 -22.15 -40.91
C THR A 22 24.75 -23.32 -40.58
N ASP A 23 24.71 -23.80 -39.33
CA ASP A 23 25.31 -25.07 -38.90
C ASP A 23 24.19 -26.10 -38.69
N PRO A 24 24.29 -27.34 -39.21
CA PRO A 24 23.20 -28.30 -39.20
C PRO A 24 23.34 -29.26 -38.03
N THR A 25 22.49 -29.13 -37.00
CA THR A 25 21.96 -30.30 -36.29
C THR A 25 20.66 -29.94 -35.59
N VAL A 26 19.53 -30.35 -36.19
CA VAL A 26 18.23 -30.38 -35.53
C VAL A 26 18.09 -31.77 -34.91
N THR A 27 18.06 -31.82 -33.58
CA THR A 27 17.45 -32.94 -32.84
C THR A 27 16.48 -32.34 -31.82
N SER A 28 15.20 -32.74 -31.93
CA SER A 28 14.07 -32.30 -31.11
C SER A 28 13.88 -33.21 -29.88
N PRO A 29 12.96 -32.92 -28.94
CA PRO A 29 13.04 -31.93 -27.88
C PRO A 29 13.36 -32.57 -26.52
N ALA A 30 14.16 -31.88 -25.68
CA ALA A 30 14.36 -32.27 -24.29
C ALA A 30 13.11 -31.95 -23.45
N ALA A 31 12.78 -32.87 -22.54
CA ALA A 31 11.62 -32.88 -21.66
C ALA A 31 11.41 -31.55 -20.88
N ASN A 32 10.14 -31.28 -20.52
CA ASN A 32 9.78 -30.19 -19.62
C ASN A 32 10.65 -30.22 -18.35
N PRO A 33 11.07 -29.05 -17.82
CA PRO A 33 11.85 -29.00 -16.59
C PRO A 33 11.02 -29.61 -15.44
N PRO A 34 11.68 -30.31 -14.50
CA PRO A 34 10.99 -30.81 -13.33
C PRO A 34 10.39 -29.63 -12.55
N GLU A 35 9.16 -29.80 -12.07
CA GLU A 35 8.59 -28.88 -11.09
C GLU A 35 9.60 -28.69 -9.94
N PRO A 36 9.78 -27.47 -9.41
CA PRO A 36 10.71 -27.25 -8.31
C PRO A 36 10.22 -28.00 -7.07
N THR A 37 10.79 -29.18 -6.83
CA THR A 37 10.62 -30.00 -5.62
C THR A 37 11.35 -29.41 -4.41
N ALA A 38 11.55 -28.09 -4.39
CA ALA A 38 12.29 -27.43 -3.33
C ALA A 38 11.49 -27.54 -2.03
N ASN A 39 11.95 -28.43 -1.15
CA ASN A 39 11.56 -28.47 0.24
C ASN A 39 11.72 -27.05 0.81
N PRO A 40 10.67 -26.39 1.33
CA PRO A 40 10.77 -25.02 1.86
C PRO A 40 11.82 -24.86 2.97
N ALA A 41 12.33 -25.97 3.54
CA ALA A 41 13.46 -25.98 4.46
C ALA A 41 14.84 -25.68 3.83
N SER A 42 14.98 -25.63 2.49
CA SER A 42 16.26 -25.30 1.82
C SER A 42 16.53 -23.79 1.71
N PHE A 43 15.56 -22.95 2.07
CA PHE A 43 15.74 -21.51 2.15
C PHE A 43 16.41 -21.13 3.47
N GLY A 44 17.75 -21.09 3.47
CA GLY A 44 18.62 -20.79 4.64
C GLY A 44 18.50 -19.40 5.27
N TRP A 45 17.40 -18.68 5.05
CA TRP A 45 17.02 -17.47 5.79
C TRP A 45 15.82 -17.69 6.72
N LEU A 46 15.15 -18.84 6.62
CA LEU A 46 14.17 -19.27 7.61
C LEU A 46 14.90 -19.89 8.79
N PRO A 47 14.77 -19.36 10.02
CA PRO A 47 15.36 -19.99 11.18
C PRO A 47 14.85 -21.42 11.28
N ALA A 48 15.75 -22.37 11.54
CA ALA A 48 15.38 -23.72 11.90
C ALA A 48 14.39 -23.62 13.05
N ARG A 49 13.13 -24.05 12.82
CA ARG A 49 12.18 -24.21 13.90
C ARG A 49 12.78 -25.28 14.82
N GLY A 50 13.45 -24.84 15.88
CA GLY A 50 13.58 -25.63 17.09
C GLY A 50 12.18 -26.04 17.54
N SER A 51 12.08 -26.86 18.59
CA SER A 51 10.80 -27.13 19.26
C SER A 51 10.29 -25.87 19.98
N ASP A 52 10.08 -24.80 19.21
CA ASP A 52 9.53 -23.53 19.57
C ASP A 52 8.03 -23.77 19.68
N GLN A 53 7.52 -23.63 20.90
CA GLN A 53 6.09 -23.50 21.14
C GLN A 53 5.51 -22.60 20.05
N LEU A 54 4.59 -23.14 19.24
CA LEU A 54 3.70 -22.27 18.46
C LEU A 54 3.19 -21.18 19.41
N PRO A 55 3.10 -19.91 18.96
CA PRO A 55 2.60 -18.84 19.80
C PRO A 55 1.37 -19.35 20.54
N SER A 56 1.38 -19.28 21.87
CA SER A 56 0.30 -19.81 22.72
C SER A 56 -1.06 -19.19 22.39
N HIS A 57 -1.08 -18.12 21.60
CA HIS A 57 -2.24 -17.51 20.98
C HIS A 57 -1.97 -17.14 19.51
N ILE A 58 -2.91 -17.49 18.63
CA ILE A 58 -2.97 -17.02 17.24
C ILE A 58 -3.42 -15.55 17.24
N THR A 59 -2.67 -14.67 16.59
CA THR A 59 -3.07 -13.27 16.40
C THR A 59 -4.21 -13.19 15.39
N THR A 60 -5.33 -12.58 15.77
CA THR A 60 -6.48 -12.35 14.90
C THR A 60 -6.80 -10.86 14.79
N SER A 61 -7.24 -10.43 13.62
CA SER A 61 -7.66 -9.06 13.36
C SER A 61 -8.77 -9.02 12.31
N PHE A 62 -9.48 -7.91 12.27
CA PHE A 62 -10.46 -7.62 11.22
C PHE A 62 -10.20 -6.24 10.62
N GLU A 63 -10.49 -6.12 9.33
CA GLU A 63 -10.49 -4.84 8.63
C GLU A 63 -11.94 -4.42 8.36
N VAL A 64 -12.26 -3.17 8.66
CA VAL A 64 -13.58 -2.60 8.45
C VAL A 64 -13.53 -1.38 7.54
N MET A 65 -14.53 -1.28 6.67
CA MET A 65 -14.70 -0.17 5.74
C MET A 65 -15.81 0.75 6.26
N PRO A 66 -15.52 2.05 6.51
CA PRO A 66 -16.54 3.00 6.94
C PRO A 66 -17.72 3.05 5.97
N PRO A 67 -18.96 3.17 6.48
CA PRO A 67 -20.14 3.26 5.63
C PRO A 67 -20.15 4.60 4.88
N ARG A 68 -20.30 4.55 3.55
CA ARG A 68 -20.45 5.74 2.71
C ARG A 68 -21.82 6.41 2.84
N ASN A 69 -22.85 5.60 3.10
CA ASN A 69 -24.23 6.07 3.25
C ASN A 69 -24.60 6.07 4.74
N PRO A 70 -25.04 7.20 5.32
CA PRO A 70 -25.51 7.25 6.71
C PRO A 70 -26.59 6.21 7.05
N GLN A 71 -27.42 5.82 6.09
CA GLN A 71 -28.48 4.81 6.29
C GLN A 71 -27.92 3.41 6.57
N THR A 72 -26.68 3.11 6.16
CA THR A 72 -26.04 1.81 6.43
C THR A 72 -25.23 1.81 7.72
N ALA A 73 -25.09 2.95 8.39
CA ALA A 73 -24.33 3.07 9.64
C ALA A 73 -24.84 2.15 10.77
N PRO A 74 -26.16 1.96 11.00
CA PRO A 74 -26.63 1.04 12.04
C PRO A 74 -26.19 -0.41 11.80
N LYS A 75 -26.23 -0.87 10.55
CA LYS A 75 -25.76 -2.20 10.16
C LYS A 75 -24.25 -2.32 10.36
N PHE A 76 -23.49 -1.30 9.94
CA PHE A 76 -22.05 -1.25 10.15
C PHE A 76 -21.67 -1.40 11.63
N TRP A 77 -22.28 -0.61 12.52
CA TRP A 77 -22.01 -0.68 13.96
C TRP A 77 -22.44 -2.00 14.59
N THR A 78 -23.51 -2.60 14.10
CA THR A 78 -23.93 -3.95 14.52
C THR A 78 -22.84 -4.99 14.19
N THR A 79 -22.27 -4.93 12.98
CA THR A 79 -21.17 -5.80 12.57
C THR A 79 -19.90 -5.52 13.38
N VAL A 80 -19.50 -4.26 13.54
CA VAL A 80 -18.34 -3.89 14.37
C VAL A 80 -18.46 -4.45 15.77
N LYS A 81 -19.64 -4.35 16.41
CA LYS A 81 -19.87 -4.94 17.73
C LYS A 81 -19.62 -6.46 17.72
N GLN A 82 -20.15 -7.20 16.74
CA GLN A 82 -19.94 -8.64 16.64
C GLN A 82 -18.46 -9.00 16.45
N LEU A 83 -17.72 -8.21 15.66
CA LEU A 83 -16.29 -8.39 15.46
C LEU A 83 -15.50 -8.13 16.75
N VAL A 84 -15.84 -7.09 17.51
CA VAL A 84 -15.24 -6.80 18.82
C VAL A 84 -15.54 -7.91 19.83
N ASP A 85 -16.76 -8.46 19.83
CA ASP A 85 -17.15 -9.55 20.73
C ASP A 85 -16.31 -10.83 20.49
N ALA A 86 -15.76 -11.01 19.28
CA ALA A 86 -14.82 -12.08 18.95
C ALA A 86 -13.40 -11.85 19.52
N ARG A 87 -13.15 -10.74 20.21
CA ARG A 87 -11.90 -10.37 20.89
C ARG A 87 -10.65 -10.45 19.99
N PRO A 88 -10.65 -9.81 18.82
CA PRO A 88 -9.44 -9.70 18.00
C PRO A 88 -8.37 -8.89 18.73
N ASN A 89 -7.11 -9.09 18.34
CA ASN A 89 -6.00 -8.32 18.89
C ASN A 89 -6.04 -6.85 18.46
N PHE A 90 -6.57 -6.56 17.27
CA PHE A 90 -6.79 -5.21 16.76
C PHE A 90 -7.84 -5.19 15.64
N ILE A 91 -8.37 -4.01 15.34
CA ILE A 91 -9.24 -3.77 14.18
C ILE A 91 -8.62 -2.67 13.33
N SER A 92 -8.42 -2.91 12.04
CA SER A 92 -7.97 -1.86 11.12
C SER A 92 -9.17 -1.17 10.46
N VAL A 93 -9.05 0.14 10.25
CA VAL A 93 -10.08 0.95 9.59
C VAL A 93 -9.51 1.47 8.27
N THR A 94 -10.18 1.14 7.16
CA THR A 94 -9.69 1.55 5.85
C THR A 94 -9.78 3.05 5.64
N TYR A 95 -8.71 3.61 5.09
CA TYR A 95 -8.67 4.95 4.55
C TYR A 95 -9.12 4.88 3.10
N GLY A 96 -10.15 5.65 2.72
CA GLY A 96 -10.73 5.49 1.40
C GLY A 96 -9.71 5.80 0.29
N ALA A 97 -9.73 4.96 -0.75
CA ALA A 97 -8.84 5.07 -1.89
C ALA A 97 -8.96 6.45 -2.56
N ALA A 98 -7.84 6.98 -3.07
CA ALA A 98 -7.76 8.30 -3.68
C ALA A 98 -8.33 9.45 -2.80
N GLY A 99 -8.34 9.28 -1.48
CA GLY A 99 -8.82 10.29 -0.55
C GLY A 99 -10.34 10.41 -0.44
N GLN A 100 -11.10 9.43 -0.93
CA GLN A 100 -12.53 9.36 -0.64
C GLN A 100 -12.77 8.98 0.83
N ASP A 101 -13.92 9.35 1.37
CA ASP A 101 -14.41 8.89 2.68
C ASP A 101 -13.48 9.11 3.90
N ARG A 102 -12.49 10.01 3.82
CA ARG A 102 -11.53 10.32 4.91
C ARG A 102 -12.24 10.64 6.23
N ARG A 103 -13.33 11.40 6.15
CA ARG A 103 -14.15 11.80 7.32
C ARG A 103 -14.78 10.59 8.00
N GLY A 104 -15.26 9.62 7.23
CA GLY A 104 -15.85 8.39 7.76
C GLY A 104 -14.80 7.52 8.45
N ALA A 105 -13.63 7.37 7.82
CA ALA A 105 -12.50 6.65 8.39
C ALA A 105 -12.05 7.24 9.73
N ARG A 106 -11.89 8.56 9.79
CA ARG A 106 -11.56 9.27 11.03
C ARG A 106 -12.61 9.01 12.11
N ALA A 107 -13.88 9.32 11.83
CA ALA A 107 -14.95 9.19 12.82
C ALA A 107 -15.07 7.77 13.39
N VAL A 108 -14.97 6.73 12.53
CA VAL A 108 -15.00 5.34 12.98
C VAL A 108 -13.80 5.04 13.87
N THR A 109 -12.60 5.40 13.46
CA THR A 109 -11.37 5.11 14.21
C THR A 109 -11.35 5.82 15.57
N GLU A 110 -11.80 7.08 15.63
CA GLU A 110 -11.90 7.83 16.89
C GLU A 110 -12.89 7.18 17.87
N ILE A 111 -14.04 6.72 17.37
CA ILE A 111 -15.03 6.01 18.19
C ILE A 111 -14.43 4.72 18.75
N LEU A 112 -13.73 3.94 17.90
CA LEU A 112 -13.05 2.72 18.33
C LEU A 112 -12.00 3.04 19.41
N ALA A 113 -11.16 4.05 19.20
CA ALA A 113 -10.11 4.43 20.15
C ALA A 113 -10.65 4.86 21.52
N ARG A 114 -11.80 5.56 21.55
CA ARG A 114 -12.37 6.10 22.79
C ARG A 114 -13.28 5.14 23.54
N HIS A 115 -13.95 4.24 22.83
CA HIS A 115 -15.07 3.48 23.39
C HIS A 115 -14.91 1.96 23.33
N VAL A 116 -13.90 1.45 22.65
CA VAL A 116 -13.69 0.01 22.45
C VAL A 116 -12.34 -0.40 23.03
N PRO A 117 -12.25 -1.50 23.80
CA PRO A 117 -10.98 -1.95 24.39
C PRO A 117 -10.01 -2.54 23.35
N THR A 118 -10.51 -3.01 22.21
CA THR A 118 -9.69 -3.47 21.09
C THR A 118 -9.04 -2.27 20.40
N PRO A 119 -7.69 -2.23 20.30
CA PRO A 119 -7.00 -1.10 19.71
C PRO A 119 -7.28 -0.99 18.20
N PRO A 120 -7.60 0.22 17.69
CA PRO A 120 -7.73 0.44 16.27
C PRO A 120 -6.36 0.65 15.59
N ILE A 121 -6.28 0.28 14.31
CA ILE A 121 -5.21 0.67 13.40
C ILE A 121 -5.79 1.58 12.32
N ALA A 122 -5.34 2.84 12.27
CA ALA A 122 -5.74 3.78 11.23
C ALA A 122 -4.95 3.51 9.96
N HIS A 123 -5.60 3.16 8.85
CA HIS A 123 -4.95 3.26 7.56
C HIS A 123 -4.71 4.74 7.24
N LEU A 124 -3.61 5.04 6.57
CA LEU A 124 -3.31 6.39 6.09
C LEU A 124 -2.54 6.31 4.76
N THR A 125 -2.99 7.07 3.76
CA THR A 125 -2.33 7.16 2.45
C THR A 125 -1.73 8.53 2.21
N CYS A 126 -0.59 8.61 1.52
CA CYS A 126 0.10 9.88 1.28
C CYS A 126 -0.16 10.52 -0.10
N VAL A 127 -0.44 9.72 -1.13
CA VAL A 127 -0.63 10.23 -2.50
C VAL A 127 -1.85 11.15 -2.59
N GLY A 128 -1.68 12.30 -3.24
CA GLY A 128 -2.76 13.27 -3.47
C GLY A 128 -3.16 14.09 -2.24
N THR A 129 -2.31 14.12 -1.20
CA THR A 129 -2.51 14.87 0.05
C THR A 129 -1.24 15.67 0.34
N SER A 130 -1.35 16.94 0.73
CA SER A 130 -0.16 17.75 1.07
C SER A 130 0.47 17.28 2.37
N ILE A 131 1.75 17.57 2.58
CA ILE A 131 2.44 17.30 3.86
C ILE A 131 1.67 17.94 5.02
N GLU A 132 1.30 19.23 4.88
CA GLU A 132 0.52 19.97 5.88
C GLU A 132 -0.79 19.23 6.27
N GLU A 133 -1.55 18.76 5.29
CA GLU A 133 -2.80 18.06 5.54
C GLU A 133 -2.56 16.70 6.19
N ILE A 134 -1.53 15.96 5.78
CA ILE A 134 -1.16 14.68 6.43
C ILE A 134 -0.75 14.93 7.87
N THR A 135 0.08 15.94 8.14
CA THR A 135 0.50 16.32 9.50
C THR A 135 -0.72 16.59 10.37
N GLN A 136 -1.67 17.40 9.90
CA GLN A 136 -2.89 17.67 10.65
C GLN A 136 -3.71 16.40 10.91
N ILE A 137 -3.84 15.50 9.91
CA ILE A 137 -4.56 14.23 10.07
C ILE A 137 -3.88 13.34 11.13
N VAL A 138 -2.55 13.28 11.14
CA VAL A 138 -1.80 12.49 12.14
C VAL A 138 -2.00 13.08 13.53
N THR A 139 -1.84 14.40 13.70
CA THR A 139 -2.10 15.11 14.96
C THR A 139 -3.51 14.83 15.48
N ASP A 140 -4.51 14.94 14.61
CA ASP A 140 -5.91 14.68 14.94
C ASP A 140 -6.14 13.24 15.44
N TYR A 141 -5.51 12.26 14.80
CA TYR A 141 -5.56 10.87 15.25
C TYR A 141 -4.89 10.70 16.62
N LEU A 142 -3.70 11.29 16.82
CA LEU A 142 -2.99 11.25 18.10
C LEU A 142 -3.81 11.88 19.22
N ASP A 143 -4.44 13.03 18.99
CA ASP A 143 -5.32 13.71 19.96
C ASP A 143 -6.55 12.87 20.31
N SER A 144 -7.02 12.04 19.38
CA SER A 144 -8.15 11.14 19.62
C SER A 144 -7.79 9.84 20.37
N GLY A 145 -6.50 9.60 20.63
CA GLY A 145 -6.01 8.40 21.31
C GLY A 145 -5.57 7.28 20.37
N VAL A 146 -5.62 7.47 19.05
CA VAL A 146 -5.07 6.51 18.08
C VAL A 146 -3.55 6.56 18.14
N ARG A 147 -2.90 5.40 18.22
CA ARG A 147 -1.43 5.28 18.30
C ARG A 147 -0.82 4.38 17.24
N THR A 148 -1.64 3.65 16.49
CA THR A 148 -1.17 2.69 15.50
C THR A 148 -1.67 3.07 14.11
N PHE A 149 -0.73 3.24 13.19
CA PHE A 149 -1.00 3.60 11.80
C PHE A 149 -0.53 2.49 10.86
N LEU A 150 -1.34 2.18 9.85
CA LEU A 150 -0.90 1.44 8.66
C LEU A 150 -0.60 2.46 7.55
N ALA A 151 0.66 2.82 7.42
CA ALA A 151 1.14 3.76 6.41
C ALA A 151 1.18 3.10 5.02
N LEU A 152 0.46 3.69 4.07
CA LEU A 152 0.33 3.21 2.70
C LEU A 152 0.67 4.34 1.72
N ARG A 153 1.10 3.99 0.51
CA ARG A 153 1.28 4.99 -0.56
C ARG A 153 -0.08 5.55 -1.00
N GLY A 154 -1.02 4.64 -1.27
CA GLY A 154 -2.27 4.94 -1.96
C GLY A 154 -2.12 4.97 -3.48
N ASP A 155 -3.26 5.22 -4.12
CA ASP A 155 -3.39 5.30 -5.57
C ASP A 155 -3.47 6.76 -6.03
N PRO A 156 -3.06 7.08 -7.27
CA PRO A 156 -3.29 8.38 -7.87
C PRO A 156 -4.77 8.80 -7.82
N PRO A 157 -5.07 10.11 -7.78
CA PRO A 157 -6.45 10.60 -7.79
C PRO A 157 -7.26 10.07 -8.98
N LEU A 158 -8.47 9.57 -8.71
CA LEU A 158 -9.39 9.10 -9.74
C LEU A 158 -9.76 10.24 -10.70
N GLY A 159 -9.92 9.92 -11.99
CA GLY A 159 -10.33 10.88 -13.01
C GLY A 159 -9.25 11.87 -13.46
N LYS A 160 -7.99 11.68 -13.06
CA LYS A 160 -6.86 12.53 -13.47
C LYS A 160 -5.81 11.73 -14.26
N PRO A 161 -6.02 11.44 -15.55
CA PRO A 161 -5.02 10.77 -16.37
C PRO A 161 -3.75 11.62 -16.45
N GLY A 162 -2.59 10.99 -16.25
CA GLY A 162 -1.30 11.70 -16.24
C GLY A 162 -1.03 12.52 -14.98
N TRP A 163 -1.79 12.31 -13.89
CA TRP A 163 -1.49 12.95 -12.61
C TRP A 163 -0.05 12.66 -12.18
N THR A 164 0.68 13.72 -11.85
CA THR A 164 1.97 13.65 -11.19
C THR A 164 1.87 14.27 -9.80
N PRO A 165 2.61 13.75 -8.82
CA PRO A 165 2.74 14.40 -7.52
C PRO A 165 3.34 15.80 -7.67
N ALA A 166 3.04 16.68 -6.73
CA ALA A 166 3.77 17.94 -6.58
C ALA A 166 5.22 17.64 -6.16
N ASP A 167 6.13 18.58 -6.41
CA ASP A 167 7.57 18.40 -6.16
C ASP A 167 7.88 18.14 -4.68
N ASP A 168 7.06 18.67 -3.77
CA ASP A 168 7.15 18.53 -2.32
C ASP A 168 6.23 17.43 -1.75
N ALA A 169 5.50 16.69 -2.60
CA ALA A 169 4.56 15.68 -2.13
C ALA A 169 5.24 14.38 -1.69
N LEU A 170 4.63 13.71 -0.71
CA LEU A 170 5.05 12.36 -0.32
C LEU A 170 4.64 11.33 -1.38
N VAL A 171 5.62 10.60 -1.93
CA VAL A 171 5.41 9.65 -3.02
C VAL A 171 5.58 8.19 -2.61
N ARG A 172 6.11 7.92 -1.40
CA ARG A 172 6.27 6.56 -0.86
C ARG A 172 5.69 6.44 0.53
N ALA A 173 5.21 5.23 0.85
CA ALA A 173 4.79 4.88 2.21
C ALA A 173 5.91 5.07 3.24
N THR A 174 7.17 4.89 2.86
CA THR A 174 8.34 5.13 3.73
C THR A 174 8.47 6.59 4.16
N ASP A 175 8.10 7.53 3.29
CA ASP A 175 8.17 8.96 3.59
C ASP A 175 7.04 9.33 4.56
N LEU A 176 5.86 8.71 4.39
CA LEU A 176 4.76 8.81 5.35
C LEU A 176 5.12 8.25 6.73
N ILE A 177 5.82 7.11 6.80
CA ILE A 177 6.30 6.56 8.08
C ILE A 177 7.23 7.55 8.79
N ARG A 178 8.13 8.22 8.04
CA ARG A 178 9.03 9.23 8.62
C ARG A 178 8.24 10.42 9.16
N LEU A 179 7.31 10.96 8.37
CA LEU A 179 6.46 12.07 8.80
C LEU A 179 5.64 11.72 10.06
N ILE A 180 5.01 10.55 10.11
CA ILE A 180 4.24 10.13 11.30
C ILE A 180 5.14 10.13 12.55
N ARG A 181 6.39 9.66 12.44
CA ARG A 181 7.35 9.65 13.55
C ARG A 181 7.92 11.02 13.93
N GLU A 182 7.82 12.01 13.05
CA GLU A 182 8.20 13.39 13.37
C GLU A 182 7.09 14.12 14.12
N VAL A 183 5.84 13.68 13.96
CA VAL A 183 4.66 14.26 14.60
C VAL A 183 4.34 13.63 15.97
N ASP A 184 4.57 12.32 16.13
CA ASP A 184 4.41 11.57 17.40
C ASP A 184 5.52 11.88 18.42
#